data_AF-A0A939R5C7-F1
#
_entry.id   AF-A0A939R5C7-F1
#
_cell.length_a   1.000
_cell.length_b   1.000
_cell.length_c   1.000
_cell.angle_alpha   90.00
_cell.angle_beta   90.00
_cell.angle_gamma   90.00
#
_symmetry.space_group_name_H-M   'P 1'
#
loop_
_entity.id
_entity.type
_entity.pdbx_description
1 polymer ?
#
loop_
_entity_poly.entity_id
_entity_poly.type
_entity_poly.pdbx_seq_one_letter_code
_entity_poly.pdbx_strand_id
1 'polypeptide(L)'
;MIPDINIQDFDYKLPDSRIAKYPLPVRDSSKLLVYSKGECSDHRFFELPSLIPNGALMVFNDTKVVPARLFFRRESGAHIEIFCLQPVDPAEYVTAFDATGHCSWKCVIGNSKRWKDDVVSLDTDDAELLGLELKARLVERQERTGTVEFTWKGDVPFSRVLEMCGRIPIPPYLGRETEEIDIERYQTEYARIRGSVAAPTAGLHFTNETLAALSDRGITRETVCLHVGAGTFLPVKSEKISGHPMHREPFSVSRRLLEELCEAKGPVTAVGTTSVRTLESLYYAGASCIENGEPSDVSQWAPYEREWPYSTSEALQALVGYLDRHNLPELRTGTRIIIVPGFRFRLTDILVTNFHQPQSTLLLLVSAFVGGDWRTIYDHALANGYRFLSYGDSSLLFRR
;
A
#
# COMPACT_ATOMS: atom_id res chain seq x y z
N MET A 1 23.69 -4.29 10.48
CA MET A 1 23.14 -4.74 11.77
C MET A 1 21.68 -4.33 11.85
N ILE A 2 20.76 -5.22 12.26
CA ILE A 2 19.34 -4.88 12.43
C ILE A 2 19.20 -3.81 13.52
N PRO A 3 18.55 -2.66 13.25
CA PRO A 3 18.38 -1.60 14.25
C PRO A 3 17.57 -2.05 15.47
N ASP A 4 18.04 -1.73 16.67
CA ASP A 4 17.31 -1.95 17.92
C ASP A 4 16.42 -0.74 18.22
N ILE A 5 15.15 -0.81 17.81
CA ILE A 5 14.19 0.30 17.92
C ILE A 5 13.01 -0.13 18.78
N ASN A 6 12.75 0.64 19.84
CA ASN A 6 11.53 0.53 20.64
C ASN A 6 10.40 1.31 19.97
N ILE A 7 9.26 0.66 19.74
CA ILE A 7 8.14 1.29 19.06
C ILE A 7 7.52 2.44 19.87
N GLN A 8 7.67 2.42 21.20
CA GLN A 8 7.17 3.48 22.08
C GLN A 8 7.87 4.82 21.87
N ASP A 9 9.11 4.82 21.34
CA ASP A 9 9.82 6.05 20.97
C ASP A 9 9.14 6.78 19.81
N PHE A 10 8.24 6.10 19.10
CA PHE A 10 7.43 6.58 17.98
C PHE A 10 5.98 6.80 18.38
N ASP A 11 5.75 7.23 19.62
CA ASP A 11 4.44 7.58 20.14
C ASP A 11 4.19 9.09 20.14
N TYR A 12 2.93 9.47 19.89
CA TYR A 12 2.42 10.83 20.00
C TYR A 12 0.91 10.79 20.26
N LYS A 13 0.38 11.84 20.90
CA LYS A 13 -1.06 11.92 21.21
C LYS A 13 -1.85 12.31 19.96
N LEU A 14 -2.56 11.35 19.38
CA LEU A 14 -3.52 11.58 18.30
C LEU A 14 -4.95 11.60 18.85
N PRO A 15 -5.58 12.77 19.06
CA PRO A 15 -6.97 12.81 19.50
C PRO A 15 -7.92 12.39 18.37
N ASP A 16 -8.99 11.67 18.70
CA ASP A 16 -10.02 11.20 17.76
C ASP A 16 -10.58 12.32 16.88
N SER A 17 -10.69 13.54 17.41
CA SER A 17 -11.18 14.72 16.67
C SER A 17 -10.27 15.16 15.52
N ARG A 18 -9.02 14.68 15.48
CA ARG A 18 -8.08 14.93 14.38
C ARG A 18 -8.10 13.82 13.33
N ILE A 19 -8.75 12.69 13.58
CA ILE A 19 -8.89 11.59 12.62
C ILE A 19 -9.99 11.94 11.62
N ALA A 20 -9.63 12.09 10.34
CA ALA A 20 -10.64 12.32 9.30
C ALA A 20 -11.39 11.02 8.98
N LYS A 21 -12.66 10.96 9.37
CA LYS A 21 -13.56 9.83 9.04
C LYS A 21 -14.09 9.86 7.61
N TYR A 22 -14.10 11.04 7.01
CA TYR A 22 -14.53 11.30 5.63
C TYR A 22 -13.55 12.24 4.93
N PRO A 23 -13.38 12.11 3.61
CA PRO A 23 -12.57 13.04 2.83
C PRO A 23 -13.26 14.39 2.69
N LEU A 24 -12.51 15.42 2.30
CA LEU A 24 -13.10 16.71 1.90
C LEU A 24 -13.90 16.54 0.61
N PRO A 25 -14.96 17.34 0.37
CA PRO A 25 -15.71 17.29 -0.89
C PRO A 25 -14.79 17.42 -2.11
N VAL A 26 -13.90 18.43 -2.09
CA VAL A 26 -12.86 18.68 -3.09
C VAL A 26 -11.52 18.12 -2.59
N ARG A 27 -10.97 17.11 -3.26
CA ARG A 27 -9.81 16.33 -2.78
C ARG A 27 -8.56 17.18 -2.55
N ASP A 28 -8.23 18.06 -3.49
CA ASP A 28 -7.03 18.90 -3.50
C ASP A 28 -7.16 20.18 -2.65
N SER A 29 -8.31 20.38 -1.99
CA SER A 29 -8.50 21.47 -1.01
C SER A 29 -7.93 21.13 0.37
N SER A 30 -7.41 19.91 0.56
CA SER A 30 -6.77 19.47 1.80
C SER A 30 -5.53 20.31 2.12
N LYS A 31 -5.14 20.34 3.40
CA LYS A 31 -3.90 21.00 3.79
C LYS A 31 -2.69 20.18 3.30
N LEU A 32 -1.63 20.90 2.98
CA LEU A 32 -0.34 20.33 2.62
C LEU A 32 0.75 20.93 3.52
N LEU A 33 1.37 20.11 4.35
CA LEU A 33 2.55 20.52 5.12
C LEU A 33 3.80 20.29 4.27
N VAL A 34 4.60 21.32 4.02
CA VAL A 34 5.89 21.17 3.36
C VAL A 34 7.00 21.18 4.40
N TYR A 35 7.79 20.11 4.46
CA TYR A 35 8.97 20.01 5.30
C TYR A 35 10.23 19.99 4.46
N SER A 36 11.10 20.98 4.64
CA SER A 36 12.37 21.08 3.94
C SER A 36 13.43 21.69 4.86
N LYS A 37 14.63 21.08 4.91
CA LYS A 37 15.78 21.59 5.67
C LYS A 37 15.49 21.89 7.16
N GLY A 38 14.60 21.13 7.79
CA GLY A 38 14.24 21.31 9.21
C GLY A 38 13.08 22.28 9.46
N GLU A 39 12.52 22.89 8.43
CA GLU A 39 11.44 23.88 8.55
C GLU A 39 10.13 23.33 7.99
N CYS A 40 9.02 23.65 8.67
CA CYS A 40 7.66 23.36 8.22
C CYS A 40 6.98 24.63 7.68
N SER A 41 6.23 24.49 6.58
CA SER A 41 5.36 25.54 6.06
C SER A 41 4.01 24.97 5.63
N ASP A 42 2.97 25.81 5.69
CA ASP A 42 1.59 25.41 5.44
C ASP A 42 1.10 25.86 4.07
N HIS A 43 0.58 24.91 3.30
CA HIS A 43 0.06 25.12 1.94
C HIS A 43 -1.30 24.42 1.78
N ARG A 44 -1.84 24.47 0.57
CA ARG A 44 -2.94 23.62 0.10
C ARG A 44 -2.44 22.63 -0.94
N PHE A 45 -3.12 21.49 -1.01
CA PHE A 45 -2.68 20.41 -1.88
C PHE A 45 -2.70 20.79 -3.37
N PHE A 46 -3.66 21.62 -3.82
CA PHE A 46 -3.67 22.13 -5.18
C PHE A 46 -2.41 22.96 -5.55
N GLU A 47 -1.64 23.44 -4.57
CA GLU A 47 -0.38 24.16 -4.77
C GLU A 47 0.80 23.21 -5.02
N LEU A 48 0.66 21.90 -4.72
CA LEU A 48 1.69 20.88 -4.87
C LEU A 48 2.45 20.96 -6.20
N PRO A 49 1.81 21.08 -7.39
CA PRO A 49 2.53 21.10 -8.65
C PRO A 49 3.58 22.22 -8.73
N SER A 50 3.31 23.36 -8.07
CA SER A 50 4.24 24.50 -8.03
C SER A 50 5.44 24.29 -7.11
N LEU A 51 5.30 23.41 -6.12
CA LEU A 51 6.29 23.11 -5.08
C LEU A 51 7.25 21.98 -5.49
N ILE A 52 6.86 21.17 -6.48
CA ILE A 52 7.72 20.11 -7.03
C ILE A 52 8.82 20.76 -7.91
N PRO A 53 10.10 20.39 -7.69
CA PRO A 53 11.20 20.87 -8.52
C PRO A 53 11.04 20.52 -10.00
N ASN A 54 11.46 21.43 -10.88
CA ASN A 54 11.46 21.16 -12.33
C ASN A 54 12.34 19.95 -12.67
N GLY A 55 11.89 19.14 -13.63
CA GLY A 55 12.59 17.93 -14.04
C GLY A 55 12.50 16.77 -13.04
N ALA A 56 11.67 16.89 -12.00
CA ALA A 56 11.39 15.77 -11.10
C ALA A 56 10.63 14.64 -11.81
N LEU A 57 10.90 13.41 -11.37
CA LEU A 57 10.12 12.23 -11.72
C LEU A 57 9.19 11.91 -10.56
N MET A 58 7.87 11.97 -10.78
CA MET A 58 6.89 11.59 -9.77
C MET A 58 6.38 10.16 -10.01
N VAL A 59 6.43 9.33 -8.97
CA VAL A 59 6.09 7.91 -9.05
C VAL A 59 4.87 7.61 -8.17
N PHE A 60 3.81 7.14 -8.79
CA PHE A 60 2.51 6.89 -8.16
C PHE A 60 2.22 5.40 -8.05
N ASN A 61 1.57 4.96 -6.96
CA ASN A 61 1.04 3.60 -6.89
C ASN A 61 -0.34 3.54 -7.55
N ASP A 62 -0.48 2.86 -8.69
CA ASP A 62 -1.72 2.81 -9.49
C ASP A 62 -2.63 1.62 -9.15
N THR A 63 -2.39 0.96 -8.02
CA THR A 63 -3.22 -0.15 -7.58
C THR A 63 -4.65 0.30 -7.24
N LYS A 64 -5.61 -0.50 -7.68
CA LYS A 64 -7.05 -0.36 -7.43
C LYS A 64 -7.50 -1.28 -6.30
N VAL A 65 -8.20 -0.69 -5.34
CA VAL A 65 -8.80 -1.43 -4.23
C VAL A 65 -9.89 -2.35 -4.76
N VAL A 66 -9.86 -3.62 -4.34
CA VAL A 66 -10.93 -4.58 -4.62
C VAL A 66 -11.84 -4.74 -3.40
N PRO A 67 -13.15 -4.95 -3.60
CA PRO A 67 -14.10 -5.21 -2.52
C PRO A 67 -13.90 -6.62 -1.92
N ALA A 68 -12.80 -6.79 -1.20
CA ALA A 68 -12.34 -8.08 -0.68
C ALA A 68 -12.99 -8.51 0.65
N ARG A 69 -13.94 -7.72 1.19
CA ARG A 69 -14.68 -8.05 2.43
C ARG A 69 -16.01 -8.70 2.08
N LEU A 70 -16.12 -10.00 2.30
CA LEU A 70 -17.30 -10.82 2.02
C LEU A 70 -18.03 -11.18 3.32
N PHE A 71 -19.35 -11.36 3.22
CA PHE A 71 -20.21 -11.68 4.36
C PHE A 71 -20.92 -13.00 4.10
N PHE A 72 -20.88 -13.90 5.08
CA PHE A 72 -21.44 -15.24 4.98
C PHE A 72 -22.33 -15.54 6.18
N ARG A 73 -23.29 -16.43 5.98
CA ARG A 73 -24.21 -16.91 7.02
C ARG A 73 -24.09 -18.42 7.16
N ARG A 74 -24.04 -18.89 8.41
CA ARG A 74 -24.19 -20.32 8.76
C ARG A 74 -25.66 -20.72 8.69
N GLU A 75 -25.94 -22.01 8.53
CA GLU A 75 -27.30 -22.54 8.68
C GLU A 75 -27.91 -22.22 10.06
N SER A 76 -27.08 -22.13 11.09
CA SER A 76 -27.48 -21.70 12.44
C SER A 76 -27.82 -20.20 12.56
N GLY A 77 -27.68 -19.42 11.48
CA GLY A 77 -27.95 -17.98 11.44
C GLY A 77 -26.77 -17.08 11.86
N ALA A 78 -25.63 -17.65 12.26
CA ALA A 78 -24.47 -16.84 12.65
C ALA A 78 -23.77 -16.22 11.42
N HIS A 79 -23.52 -14.91 11.49
CA HIS A 79 -22.77 -14.15 10.49
C HIS A 79 -21.25 -14.32 10.67
N ILE A 80 -20.57 -14.60 9.56
CA ILE A 80 -19.13 -14.72 9.43
C ILE A 80 -18.66 -13.71 8.40
N GLU A 81 -17.70 -12.89 8.78
CA GLU A 81 -17.07 -11.93 7.88
C GLU A 81 -15.73 -12.51 7.43
N ILE A 82 -15.45 -12.44 6.14
CA ILE A 82 -14.22 -12.95 5.54
C ILE A 82 -13.58 -11.84 4.74
N PHE A 83 -12.37 -11.45 5.11
CA PHE A 83 -11.59 -10.43 4.41
C PHE A 83 -10.38 -11.07 3.72
N CYS A 84 -10.44 -11.18 2.38
CA CYS A 84 -9.36 -11.76 1.57
C CYS A 84 -8.10 -10.89 1.64
N LEU A 85 -6.95 -11.48 1.96
CA LEU A 85 -5.68 -10.78 2.14
C LEU A 85 -4.69 -11.03 1.01
N GLN A 86 -4.45 -12.31 0.74
CA GLN A 86 -3.52 -12.77 -0.28
C GLN A 86 -4.02 -14.09 -0.86
N PRO A 87 -3.80 -14.32 -2.15
CA PRO A 87 -4.09 -15.60 -2.77
C PRO A 87 -3.19 -16.71 -2.20
N VAL A 88 -3.71 -17.93 -2.19
CA VAL A 88 -2.99 -19.15 -1.78
C VAL A 88 -2.97 -20.13 -2.94
N ASP A 89 -4.13 -20.33 -3.59
CA ASP A 89 -4.24 -21.19 -4.77
C ASP A 89 -5.35 -20.68 -5.72
N PRO A 90 -5.03 -20.26 -6.95
CA PRO A 90 -3.67 -19.99 -7.46
C PRO A 90 -2.92 -18.98 -6.60
N ALA A 91 -1.58 -19.05 -6.51
CA ALA A 91 -0.78 -18.17 -5.64
C ALA A 91 -0.51 -16.77 -6.22
N GLU A 92 -0.63 -16.61 -7.54
CA GLU A 92 -0.41 -15.33 -8.22
C GLU A 92 -1.72 -14.53 -8.32
N TYR A 93 -1.68 -13.24 -7.98
CA TYR A 93 -2.88 -12.40 -7.91
C TYR A 93 -3.67 -12.35 -9.22
N VAL A 94 -2.98 -12.21 -10.36
CA VAL A 94 -3.64 -12.16 -11.68
C VAL A 94 -4.42 -13.44 -11.91
N THR A 95 -3.76 -14.59 -11.78
CA THR A 95 -4.38 -15.90 -11.96
C THR A 95 -5.47 -16.18 -10.93
N ALA A 96 -5.29 -15.76 -9.66
CA ALA A 96 -6.28 -15.94 -8.61
C ALA A 96 -7.55 -15.11 -8.82
N PHE A 97 -7.42 -13.91 -9.40
CA PHE A 97 -8.56 -13.08 -9.76
C PHE A 97 -9.28 -13.53 -11.03
N ASP A 98 -8.57 -14.21 -11.93
CA ASP A 98 -9.12 -14.80 -13.15
C ASP A 98 -9.63 -16.24 -12.94
N ALA A 99 -9.35 -16.86 -11.78
CA ALA A 99 -9.83 -18.18 -11.44
C ALA A 99 -11.36 -18.24 -11.49
N THR A 100 -11.90 -19.34 -12.02
CA THR A 100 -13.34 -19.61 -12.10
C THR A 100 -13.71 -20.87 -11.32
N GLY A 101 -14.89 -20.85 -10.69
CA GLY A 101 -15.44 -21.97 -9.91
C GLY A 101 -14.82 -22.19 -8.52
N HIS A 102 -13.52 -22.01 -8.34
CA HIS A 102 -12.86 -22.12 -7.03
C HIS A 102 -11.57 -21.31 -6.91
N CYS A 103 -11.21 -20.93 -5.68
CA CYS A 103 -9.88 -20.41 -5.32
C CYS A 103 -9.69 -20.47 -3.79
N SER A 104 -8.45 -20.36 -3.32
CA SER A 104 -8.11 -20.27 -1.90
C SER A 104 -7.35 -18.99 -1.59
N TRP A 105 -7.72 -18.34 -0.48
CA TRP A 105 -7.09 -17.10 -0.01
C TRP A 105 -6.80 -17.17 1.48
N LYS A 106 -5.70 -16.57 1.88
CA LYS A 106 -5.48 -16.22 3.29
C LYS A 106 -6.39 -15.05 3.61
N CYS A 107 -7.18 -15.19 4.67
CA CYS A 107 -8.19 -14.22 5.06
C CYS A 107 -8.05 -13.80 6.52
N VAL A 108 -8.51 -12.60 6.88
CA VAL A 108 -8.94 -12.28 8.25
C VAL A 108 -10.40 -12.72 8.41
N ILE A 109 -10.73 -13.34 9.54
CA ILE A 109 -12.05 -13.90 9.80
C ILE A 109 -12.69 -13.16 10.98
N GLY A 110 -13.69 -12.33 10.68
CA GLY A 110 -14.56 -11.73 11.69
C GLY A 110 -15.50 -12.78 12.28
N ASN A 111 -15.76 -12.69 13.59
CA ASN A 111 -16.52 -13.70 14.33
C ASN A 111 -15.96 -15.13 14.23
N SER A 112 -14.64 -15.30 14.04
CA SER A 112 -13.99 -16.61 13.81
C SER A 112 -14.36 -17.70 14.83
N LYS A 113 -14.55 -17.33 16.11
CA LYS A 113 -14.98 -18.25 17.19
C LYS A 113 -16.36 -18.90 16.93
N ARG A 114 -17.19 -18.30 16.08
CA ARG A 114 -18.52 -18.81 15.69
C ARG A 114 -18.47 -19.72 14.47
N TRP A 115 -17.33 -19.83 13.79
CA TRP A 115 -17.13 -20.77 12.69
C TRP A 115 -16.60 -22.08 13.27
N LYS A 116 -17.37 -23.18 13.19
CA LYS A 116 -17.01 -24.49 13.77
C LYS A 116 -16.90 -25.59 12.68
N ASP A 117 -16.20 -25.26 11.60
CA ASP A 117 -15.88 -26.17 10.48
C ASP A 117 -17.01 -26.47 9.49
N ASP A 118 -18.09 -25.69 9.51
CA ASP A 118 -19.15 -25.75 8.49
C ASP A 118 -18.77 -25.00 7.21
N VAL A 119 -19.31 -25.43 6.07
CA VAL A 119 -19.37 -24.58 4.88
C VAL A 119 -20.39 -23.46 5.14
N VAL A 120 -20.00 -22.22 4.88
CA VAL A 120 -20.89 -21.06 5.00
C VAL A 120 -21.28 -20.53 3.62
N SER A 121 -22.50 -20.01 3.49
CA SER A 121 -23.01 -19.49 2.21
C SER A 121 -23.10 -17.98 2.25
N LEU A 122 -23.00 -17.33 1.09
CA LEU A 122 -23.10 -15.87 0.95
C LEU A 122 -24.33 -15.33 1.69
N ASP A 123 -24.12 -14.28 2.48
CA ASP A 123 -25.15 -13.63 3.26
C ASP A 123 -25.82 -12.53 2.44
N THR A 124 -26.81 -12.89 1.63
CA THR A 124 -27.54 -11.96 0.77
C THR A 124 -28.98 -12.41 0.56
N ASP A 125 -29.88 -11.44 0.37
CA ASP A 125 -31.27 -11.65 -0.03
C ASP A 125 -31.48 -11.42 -1.54
N ASP A 126 -30.41 -11.09 -2.28
CA ASP A 126 -30.45 -10.86 -3.73
C ASP A 126 -30.48 -12.18 -4.51
N ALA A 127 -31.53 -12.39 -5.31
CA ALA A 127 -31.75 -13.62 -6.06
C ALA A 127 -30.68 -13.89 -7.14
N GLU A 128 -30.10 -12.85 -7.74
CA GLU A 128 -29.03 -12.99 -8.73
C GLU A 128 -27.75 -13.48 -8.04
N LEU A 129 -27.41 -12.87 -6.89
CA LEU A 129 -26.24 -13.26 -6.11
C LEU A 129 -26.39 -14.66 -5.49
N LEU A 130 -27.60 -15.06 -5.08
CA LEU A 130 -27.88 -16.42 -4.61
C LEU A 130 -27.63 -17.46 -5.70
N GLY A 131 -27.85 -17.12 -6.97
CA GLY A 131 -27.58 -17.99 -8.12
C GLY A 131 -26.10 -18.35 -8.31
N LEU A 132 -25.17 -17.56 -7.77
CA LEU A 132 -23.74 -17.89 -7.77
C LEU A 132 -23.41 -19.05 -6.83
N GLU A 133 -24.28 -19.38 -5.87
CA GLU A 133 -24.01 -20.39 -4.82
C GLU A 133 -22.61 -20.23 -4.17
N LEU A 134 -22.20 -18.98 -3.94
CA LEU A 134 -20.90 -18.68 -3.36
C LEU A 134 -20.82 -19.22 -1.92
N LYS A 135 -19.87 -20.13 -1.72
CA LYS A 135 -19.60 -20.81 -0.46
C LYS A 135 -18.16 -20.59 -0.03
N ALA A 136 -17.95 -20.57 1.29
CA ALA A 136 -16.64 -20.52 1.89
C ALA A 136 -16.43 -21.67 2.87
N ARG A 137 -15.26 -22.30 2.80
CA ARG A 137 -14.82 -23.38 3.69
C ARG A 137 -13.50 -22.99 4.34
N LEU A 138 -13.43 -23.08 5.66
CA LEU A 138 -12.19 -22.85 6.38
C LEU A 138 -11.30 -24.09 6.27
N VAL A 139 -10.15 -23.95 5.63
CA VAL A 139 -9.17 -25.05 5.44
C VAL A 139 -8.18 -25.09 6.60
N GLU A 140 -7.70 -23.92 7.03
CA GLU A 140 -6.72 -23.82 8.10
C GLU A 140 -7.01 -22.58 8.96
N ARG A 141 -6.89 -22.70 10.28
CA ARG A 141 -7.10 -21.59 11.23
C ARG A 141 -5.81 -21.20 11.93
N GLN A 142 -5.50 -19.90 11.91
CA GLN A 142 -4.39 -19.28 12.61
C GLN A 142 -4.91 -18.03 13.35
N GLU A 143 -5.38 -18.21 14.59
CA GLU A 143 -6.00 -17.17 15.42
C GLU A 143 -7.21 -16.45 14.76
N ARG A 144 -7.01 -15.21 14.28
CA ARG A 144 -7.98 -14.40 13.54
C ARG A 144 -7.78 -14.48 12.03
N THR A 145 -6.74 -15.16 11.57
CA THR A 145 -6.48 -15.42 10.17
C THR A 145 -6.75 -16.89 9.84
N GLY A 146 -6.91 -17.20 8.57
CA GLY A 146 -7.04 -18.57 8.11
C GLY A 146 -7.00 -18.68 6.60
N THR A 147 -6.73 -19.87 6.09
CA THR A 147 -6.87 -20.18 4.67
C THR A 147 -8.31 -20.57 4.42
N VAL A 148 -9.00 -19.80 3.57
CA VAL A 148 -10.39 -20.01 3.19
C VAL A 148 -10.43 -20.41 1.72
N GLU A 149 -11.09 -21.51 1.44
CA GLU A 149 -11.44 -21.95 0.10
C GLU A 149 -12.83 -21.39 -0.26
N PHE A 150 -12.92 -20.76 -1.41
CA PHE A 150 -14.16 -20.28 -2.01
C PHE A 150 -14.56 -21.17 -3.17
N THR A 151 -15.86 -21.42 -3.31
CA THR A 151 -16.46 -22.14 -4.44
C THR A 151 -17.73 -21.44 -4.89
N TRP A 152 -17.98 -21.39 -6.20
CA TRP A 152 -19.17 -20.77 -6.79
C TRP A 152 -19.52 -21.41 -8.13
N LYS A 153 -20.75 -21.17 -8.60
CA LYS A 153 -21.26 -21.63 -9.89
C LYS A 153 -21.00 -20.61 -11.00
N GLY A 154 -20.87 -21.14 -12.20
CA GLY A 154 -20.69 -20.36 -13.43
C GLY A 154 -19.22 -20.10 -13.76
N ASP A 155 -18.98 -19.65 -14.99
CA ASP A 155 -17.66 -19.27 -15.49
C ASP A 155 -17.38 -17.79 -15.22
N VAL A 156 -17.58 -17.38 -13.97
CA VAL A 156 -17.40 -16.00 -13.51
C VAL A 156 -16.05 -15.89 -12.82
N PRO A 157 -15.15 -14.98 -13.25
CA PRO A 157 -13.87 -14.75 -12.58
C PRO A 157 -14.06 -14.34 -11.12
N PHE A 158 -13.18 -14.78 -10.22
CA PHE A 158 -13.26 -14.43 -8.80
C PHE A 158 -13.24 -12.92 -8.55
N SER A 159 -12.53 -12.15 -9.39
CA SER A 159 -12.58 -10.69 -9.35
C SER A 159 -14.00 -10.12 -9.51
N ARG A 160 -14.81 -10.70 -10.40
CA ARG A 160 -16.22 -10.32 -10.59
C ARG A 160 -17.09 -10.78 -9.43
N VAL A 161 -16.82 -11.96 -8.87
CA VAL A 161 -17.47 -12.42 -7.64
C VAL A 161 -17.23 -11.44 -6.49
N LEU A 162 -15.99 -10.97 -6.30
CA LEU A 162 -15.69 -9.93 -5.30
C LEU A 162 -16.44 -8.63 -5.59
N GLU A 163 -16.45 -8.17 -6.85
CA GLU A 163 -17.16 -6.94 -7.25
C GLU A 163 -18.68 -7.01 -6.98
N MET A 164 -19.30 -8.18 -7.17
CA MET A 164 -20.73 -8.39 -6.97
C MET A 164 -21.11 -8.60 -5.50
N CYS A 165 -20.30 -9.35 -4.75
CA CYS A 165 -20.67 -9.86 -3.44
C CYS A 165 -19.96 -9.15 -2.27
N GLY A 166 -18.85 -8.47 -2.57
CA GLY A 166 -17.96 -7.90 -1.57
C GLY A 166 -18.24 -6.44 -1.25
N ARG A 167 -17.61 -5.96 -0.19
CA ARG A 167 -17.58 -4.54 0.19
C ARG A 167 -16.14 -4.04 0.20
N ILE A 168 -15.96 -2.75 -0.10
CA ILE A 168 -14.66 -2.09 0.01
C ILE A 168 -14.21 -2.12 1.47
N PRO A 169 -13.06 -2.75 1.79
CA PRO A 169 -12.51 -2.69 3.13
C PRO A 169 -12.00 -1.27 3.39
N ILE A 170 -12.49 -0.65 4.46
CA ILE A 170 -11.98 0.63 4.94
C ILE A 170 -11.21 0.43 6.26
N PRO A 171 -10.21 1.28 6.56
CA PRO A 171 -9.41 1.12 7.76
C PRO A 171 -10.27 1.17 9.04
N PRO A 172 -10.02 0.30 10.03
CA PRO A 172 -10.84 0.20 11.24
C PRO A 172 -10.85 1.49 12.07
N TYR A 173 -9.80 2.30 12.00
CA TYR A 173 -9.71 3.56 12.73
C TYR A 173 -10.68 4.64 12.23
N LEU A 174 -11.33 4.45 11.07
CA LEU A 174 -12.41 5.36 10.65
C LEU A 174 -13.64 5.24 11.55
N GLY A 175 -13.80 4.11 12.25
CA GLY A 175 -14.86 3.91 13.25
C GLY A 175 -16.26 4.00 12.67
N ARG A 176 -16.45 3.57 11.43
CA ARG A 176 -17.72 3.47 10.71
C ARG A 176 -17.69 2.28 9.75
N GLU A 177 -18.87 1.85 9.29
CA GLU A 177 -18.98 0.86 8.22
C GLU A 177 -18.68 1.50 6.85
N THR A 178 -18.40 0.64 5.87
CA THR A 178 -18.26 1.04 4.46
C THR A 178 -19.56 1.62 3.92
N GLU A 179 -19.46 2.73 3.21
CA GLU A 179 -20.58 3.42 2.55
C GLU A 179 -20.36 3.51 1.04
N GLU A 180 -21.40 3.84 0.27
CA GLU A 180 -21.32 3.95 -1.20
C GLU A 180 -20.24 4.94 -1.65
N ILE A 181 -20.08 6.04 -0.90
CA ILE A 181 -19.05 7.05 -1.15
C ILE A 181 -17.63 6.46 -1.16
N ASP A 182 -17.37 5.39 -0.39
CA ASP A 182 -16.03 4.78 -0.32
C ASP A 182 -15.64 4.04 -1.60
N ILE A 183 -16.62 3.60 -2.40
CA ILE A 183 -16.37 2.95 -3.70
C ILE A 183 -15.60 3.90 -4.63
N GLU A 184 -15.96 5.18 -4.61
CA GLU A 184 -15.32 6.22 -5.42
C GLU A 184 -14.21 6.95 -4.66
N ARG A 185 -14.40 7.19 -3.36
CA ARG A 185 -13.52 8.08 -2.59
C ARG A 185 -12.35 7.36 -1.92
N TYR A 186 -12.46 6.08 -1.62
CA TYR A 186 -11.35 5.26 -1.11
C TYR A 186 -10.51 4.66 -2.24
N GLN A 187 -10.26 5.49 -3.25
CA GLN A 187 -9.62 5.11 -4.50
C GLN A 187 -9.02 6.36 -5.17
N THR A 188 -7.85 6.21 -5.79
CA THR A 188 -7.19 7.30 -6.53
C THR A 188 -7.78 7.44 -7.93
N GLU A 189 -7.79 8.66 -8.48
CA GLU A 189 -8.37 8.92 -9.82
C GLU A 189 -7.57 8.25 -10.96
N TYR A 190 -6.31 7.93 -10.69
CA TYR A 190 -5.40 7.29 -11.65
C TYR A 190 -5.23 5.78 -11.43
N ALA A 191 -6.00 5.16 -10.52
CA ALA A 191 -5.90 3.74 -10.25
C ALA A 191 -6.37 2.87 -11.43
N ARG A 192 -5.56 1.86 -11.79
CA ARG A 192 -5.74 1.02 -12.98
C ARG A 192 -5.72 -0.47 -12.64
N ILE A 193 -4.72 -0.93 -11.88
CA ILE A 193 -4.44 -2.35 -11.72
C ILE A 193 -5.16 -2.90 -10.49
N ARG A 194 -6.12 -3.81 -10.67
CA ARG A 194 -6.85 -4.44 -9.56
C ARG A 194 -5.90 -5.30 -8.71
N GLY A 195 -6.05 -5.22 -7.40
CA GLY A 195 -5.53 -6.28 -6.53
C GLY A 195 -5.04 -5.89 -5.15
N SER A 196 -5.23 -4.64 -4.72
CA SER A 196 -4.95 -4.28 -3.32
C SER A 196 -6.22 -4.28 -2.48
N VAL A 197 -6.04 -4.52 -1.19
CA VAL A 197 -7.09 -4.38 -0.19
C VAL A 197 -7.07 -3.03 0.53
N ALA A 198 -6.11 -2.17 0.20
CA ALA A 198 -5.94 -0.87 0.82
C ALA A 198 -5.60 0.19 -0.23
N ALA A 199 -6.17 1.38 -0.10
CA ALA A 199 -5.88 2.46 -1.03
C ALA A 199 -4.48 3.03 -0.79
N PRO A 200 -3.75 3.45 -1.84
CA PRO A 200 -2.58 4.32 -1.69
C PRO A 200 -3.05 5.72 -1.30
N THR A 201 -3.25 5.92 0.01
CA THR A 201 -4.00 7.05 0.58
C THR A 201 -3.41 8.43 0.29
N ALA A 202 -2.09 8.53 0.14
CA ALA A 202 -1.43 9.77 -0.28
C ALA A 202 -1.84 10.21 -1.70
N GLY A 203 -2.23 9.24 -2.53
CA GLY A 203 -2.74 9.48 -3.87
C GLY A 203 -4.17 10.04 -3.91
N LEU A 204 -4.93 9.94 -2.81
CA LEU A 204 -6.36 10.32 -2.78
C LEU A 204 -6.58 11.83 -2.89
N HIS A 205 -5.54 12.63 -2.66
CA HIS A 205 -5.58 14.09 -2.74
C HIS A 205 -5.45 14.60 -4.18
N PHE A 206 -4.91 13.79 -5.09
CA PHE A 206 -4.76 14.17 -6.49
C PHE A 206 -6.10 14.14 -7.21
N THR A 207 -6.38 15.25 -7.87
CA THR A 207 -7.45 15.45 -8.86
C THR A 207 -6.87 15.43 -10.26
N ASN A 208 -7.71 15.20 -11.27
CA ASN A 208 -7.32 15.37 -12.68
C ASN A 208 -6.70 16.75 -12.95
N GLU A 209 -7.18 17.80 -12.30
CA GLU A 209 -6.63 19.16 -12.40
C GLU A 209 -5.20 19.23 -11.86
N THR A 210 -4.93 18.68 -10.67
CA THR A 210 -3.55 18.64 -10.14
C THR A 210 -2.61 17.79 -10.99
N LEU A 211 -3.10 16.67 -11.55
CA LEU A 211 -2.31 15.81 -12.45
C LEU A 211 -2.00 16.51 -13.78
N ALA A 212 -2.95 17.27 -14.32
CA ALA A 212 -2.75 18.08 -15.52
C ALA A 212 -1.74 19.20 -15.26
N ALA A 213 -1.86 19.91 -14.13
CA ALA A 213 -0.93 20.98 -13.75
C ALA A 213 0.52 20.50 -13.57
N LEU A 214 0.73 19.25 -13.13
CA LEU A 214 2.05 18.62 -13.11
C LEU A 214 2.59 18.42 -14.55
N SER A 215 1.75 17.88 -15.44
CA SER A 215 2.11 17.67 -16.84
C SER A 215 2.40 18.97 -17.60
N ASP A 216 1.63 20.04 -17.34
CA ASP A 216 1.84 21.37 -17.95
C ASP A 216 3.17 22.00 -17.53
N ARG A 217 3.67 21.63 -16.34
CA ARG A 217 5.01 22.03 -15.85
C ARG A 217 6.13 21.11 -16.34
N GLY A 218 5.82 20.13 -17.19
CA GLY A 218 6.79 19.17 -17.71
C GLY A 218 7.32 18.20 -16.65
N ILE A 219 6.57 17.96 -15.57
CA ILE A 219 6.93 16.97 -14.55
C ILE A 219 6.58 15.58 -15.08
N THR A 220 7.59 14.71 -15.18
CA THR A 220 7.40 13.33 -15.62
C THR A 220 6.63 12.54 -14.57
N ARG A 221 5.64 11.76 -14.99
CA ARG A 221 4.82 10.92 -14.11
C ARG A 221 4.88 9.47 -14.57
N GLU A 222 5.29 8.59 -13.66
CA GLU A 222 5.33 7.15 -13.88
C GLU A 222 4.58 6.42 -12.76
N THR A 223 4.29 5.13 -12.97
CA THR A 223 3.56 4.33 -11.99
C THR A 223 4.29 3.07 -11.58
N VAL A 224 4.04 2.66 -10.34
CA VAL A 224 4.31 1.32 -9.82
C VAL A 224 2.99 0.67 -9.45
N CYS A 225 2.93 -0.65 -9.47
CA CYS A 225 1.80 -1.40 -8.92
C CYS A 225 2.29 -2.25 -7.76
N LEU A 226 2.03 -1.84 -6.51
CA LEU A 226 2.25 -2.66 -5.31
C LEU A 226 0.90 -3.08 -4.73
N HIS A 227 0.67 -4.38 -4.62
CA HIS A 227 -0.53 -4.92 -3.99
C HIS A 227 -0.32 -4.99 -2.48
N VAL A 228 -0.95 -4.05 -1.79
CA VAL A 228 -0.93 -4.01 -0.33
C VAL A 228 -1.98 -4.96 0.23
N GLY A 229 -1.57 -5.80 1.19
CA GLY A 229 -2.44 -6.68 2.00
C GLY A 229 -2.89 -6.02 3.31
N ALA A 230 -3.83 -6.61 4.05
CA ALA A 230 -4.43 -5.96 5.23
C ALA A 230 -3.49 -5.80 6.44
N GLY A 231 -2.29 -6.39 6.40
CA GLY A 231 -1.29 -6.21 7.44
C GLY A 231 -0.90 -4.75 7.65
N THR A 232 -1.08 -3.88 6.64
CA THR A 232 -0.84 -2.44 6.75
C THR A 232 -1.82 -1.70 7.66
N PHE A 233 -2.97 -2.28 7.97
CA PHE A 233 -3.93 -1.70 8.91
C PHE A 233 -3.63 -2.05 10.37
N LEU A 234 -2.69 -2.95 10.62
CA LEU A 234 -2.42 -3.46 11.96
C LEU A 234 -1.29 -2.67 12.62
N PRO A 235 -1.48 -2.16 13.85
CA PRO A 235 -0.40 -1.55 14.60
C PRO A 235 0.67 -2.59 14.94
N VAL A 236 1.89 -2.12 15.17
CA VAL A 236 2.98 -2.97 15.64
C VAL A 236 2.65 -3.41 17.08
N LYS A 237 2.50 -4.72 17.29
CA LYS A 237 2.17 -5.28 18.62
C LYS A 237 3.40 -5.61 19.46
N SER A 238 4.56 -5.76 18.83
CA SER A 238 5.82 -6.07 19.52
C SER A 238 6.44 -4.81 20.11
N GLU A 239 7.10 -4.94 21.26
CA GLU A 239 7.83 -3.83 21.88
C GLU A 239 8.97 -3.33 20.98
N LYS A 240 9.72 -4.28 20.41
CA LYS A 240 10.79 -4.00 19.46
C LYS A 240 10.32 -4.24 18.03
N ILE A 241 10.81 -3.40 17.11
CA ILE A 241 10.46 -3.54 15.68
C ILE A 241 11.00 -4.83 15.06
N SER A 242 12.10 -5.37 15.59
CA SER A 242 12.67 -6.65 15.17
C SER A 242 11.71 -7.83 15.35
N GLY A 243 10.74 -7.71 16.25
CA GLY A 243 9.68 -8.70 16.47
C GLY A 243 8.46 -8.56 15.55
N HIS A 244 8.41 -7.54 14.69
CA HIS A 244 7.29 -7.30 13.78
C HIS A 244 7.54 -7.94 12.41
N PRO A 245 6.78 -8.96 11.99
CA PRO A 245 6.91 -9.54 10.66
C PRO A 245 6.20 -8.68 9.62
N MET A 246 6.92 -8.30 8.57
CA MET A 246 6.35 -7.71 7.36
C MET A 246 5.82 -8.82 6.45
N HIS A 247 4.64 -8.59 5.89
CA HIS A 247 4.06 -9.51 4.90
C HIS A 247 4.65 -9.26 3.52
N ARG A 248 4.62 -10.30 2.67
CA ARG A 248 4.98 -10.16 1.26
C ARG A 248 3.95 -9.31 0.55
N GLU A 249 4.41 -8.30 -0.15
CA GLU A 249 3.59 -7.51 -1.07
C GLU A 249 4.19 -7.65 -2.47
N PRO A 250 3.47 -8.26 -3.42
CA PRO A 250 3.93 -8.32 -4.80
C PRO A 250 3.84 -6.95 -5.45
N PHE A 251 4.84 -6.62 -6.25
CA PHE A 251 4.82 -5.46 -7.11
C PHE A 251 5.23 -5.75 -8.54
N SER A 252 4.81 -4.86 -9.44
CA SER A 252 5.36 -4.73 -10.77
C SER A 252 5.80 -3.32 -11.09
N VAL A 253 6.83 -3.22 -11.93
CA VAL A 253 7.41 -1.97 -12.43
C VAL A 253 7.71 -2.13 -13.91
N SER A 254 7.22 -1.20 -14.72
CA SER A 254 7.43 -1.22 -16.17
C SER A 254 8.91 -1.06 -16.53
N ARG A 255 9.32 -1.64 -17.67
CA ARG A 255 10.63 -1.38 -18.27
C ARG A 255 10.90 0.13 -18.40
N ARG A 256 9.91 0.88 -18.89
CA ARG A 256 10.00 2.33 -19.06
C ARG A 256 10.37 3.04 -17.77
N LEU A 257 9.73 2.71 -16.64
CA LEU A 257 10.08 3.34 -15.35
C LEU A 257 11.52 2.99 -14.94
N LEU A 258 12.01 1.77 -15.18
CA LEU A 258 13.42 1.45 -14.90
C LEU A 258 14.38 2.31 -15.74
N GLU A 259 14.07 2.51 -17.02
CA GLU A 259 14.86 3.36 -17.93
C GLU A 259 14.83 4.82 -17.49
N GLU A 260 13.65 5.38 -17.18
CA GLU A 260 13.49 6.74 -16.64
C GLU A 260 14.25 6.93 -15.33
N LEU A 261 14.27 5.92 -14.44
CA LEU A 261 15.07 5.96 -13.21
C LEU A 261 16.58 5.90 -13.46
N CYS A 262 17.03 5.19 -14.50
CA CYS A 262 18.45 5.18 -14.90
C CYS A 262 18.90 6.54 -15.44
N GLU A 263 17.99 7.23 -16.15
CA GLU A 263 18.27 8.51 -16.82
C GLU A 263 17.86 9.74 -16.01
N ALA A 264 17.24 9.55 -14.83
CA ALA A 264 16.71 10.62 -14.00
C ALA A 264 17.78 11.67 -13.68
N LYS A 265 17.55 12.90 -14.17
CA LYS A 265 18.43 14.07 -13.92
C LYS A 265 17.95 14.94 -12.77
N GLY A 266 16.69 14.81 -12.40
CA GLY A 266 16.06 15.54 -11.30
C GLY A 266 15.70 14.60 -10.14
N PRO A 267 15.12 15.16 -9.06
CA PRO A 267 14.77 14.38 -7.89
C PRO A 267 13.62 13.42 -8.18
N VAL A 268 13.68 12.22 -7.59
CA VAL A 268 12.57 11.26 -7.65
C VAL A 268 11.63 11.50 -6.48
N THR A 269 10.36 11.74 -6.79
CA THR A 269 9.30 11.99 -5.83
C THR A 269 8.38 10.77 -5.74
N ALA A 270 8.35 10.11 -4.59
CA ALA A 270 7.40 9.03 -4.32
C ALA A 270 6.08 9.58 -3.80
N VAL A 271 4.96 9.12 -4.37
CA VAL A 271 3.62 9.43 -3.88
C VAL A 271 3.11 8.27 -3.02
N GLY A 272 3.32 8.40 -1.72
CA GLY A 272 2.96 7.44 -0.69
C GLY A 272 4.11 6.51 -0.31
N THR A 273 4.06 6.06 0.94
CA THR A 273 5.03 5.12 1.52
C THR A 273 5.12 3.78 0.78
N THR A 274 4.01 3.34 0.19
CA THR A 274 3.94 2.19 -0.72
C THR A 274 4.89 2.36 -1.91
N SER A 275 4.85 3.51 -2.59
CA SER A 275 5.76 3.80 -3.70
C SER A 275 7.22 3.90 -3.25
N VAL A 276 7.48 4.45 -2.06
CA VAL A 276 8.84 4.46 -1.47
C VAL A 276 9.36 3.03 -1.33
N ARG A 277 8.59 2.13 -0.70
CA ARG A 277 9.02 0.74 -0.50
C ARG A 277 9.30 0.04 -1.82
N THR A 278 8.46 0.25 -2.84
CA THR A 278 8.70 -0.32 -4.17
C THR A 278 9.96 0.22 -4.80
N LEU A 279 10.13 1.54 -4.85
CA LEU A 279 11.32 2.19 -5.42
C LEU A 279 12.58 1.68 -4.72
N GLU A 280 12.64 1.78 -3.39
CA GLU A 280 13.81 1.34 -2.64
C GLU A 280 14.07 -0.17 -2.75
N SER A 281 13.04 -0.98 -2.98
CA SER A 281 13.19 -2.43 -3.26
C SER A 281 13.89 -2.70 -4.59
N LEU A 282 13.78 -1.82 -5.60
CA LEU A 282 14.43 -2.01 -6.91
C LEU A 282 15.95 -2.12 -6.77
N TYR A 283 16.55 -1.35 -5.86
CA TYR A 283 17.99 -1.45 -5.60
C TYR A 283 18.41 -2.86 -5.17
N TYR A 284 17.68 -3.45 -4.20
CA TYR A 284 18.00 -4.77 -3.66
C TYR A 284 17.67 -5.90 -4.64
N ALA A 285 16.56 -5.78 -5.38
CA ALA A 285 16.24 -6.70 -6.47
C ALA A 285 17.34 -6.67 -7.56
N GLY A 286 17.83 -5.48 -7.91
CA GLY A 286 18.93 -5.30 -8.85
C GLY A 286 20.25 -5.87 -8.34
N ALA A 287 20.57 -5.65 -7.06
CA ALA A 287 21.74 -6.25 -6.44
C ALA A 287 21.69 -7.79 -6.45
N SER A 288 20.54 -8.38 -6.15
CA SER A 288 20.34 -9.83 -6.32
C SER A 288 20.53 -10.25 -7.78
N CYS A 289 20.06 -9.44 -8.73
CA CYS A 289 20.23 -9.74 -10.14
C CYS A 289 21.71 -9.73 -10.56
N ILE A 290 22.54 -8.86 -9.98
CA ILE A 290 23.99 -8.84 -10.22
C ILE A 290 24.65 -10.11 -9.66
N GLU A 291 24.28 -10.50 -8.45
CA GLU A 291 24.92 -11.62 -7.76
C GLU A 291 24.47 -12.99 -8.26
N ASN A 292 23.18 -13.12 -8.60
CA ASN A 292 22.54 -14.41 -8.88
C ASN A 292 22.10 -14.56 -10.34
N GLY A 293 22.19 -13.49 -11.15
CA GLY A 293 21.74 -13.46 -12.54
C GLY A 293 20.25 -13.16 -12.74
N GLU A 294 19.45 -13.17 -11.67
CA GLU A 294 18.02 -12.87 -11.66
C GLU A 294 17.58 -12.08 -10.42
N PRO A 295 16.53 -11.22 -10.55
CA PRO A 295 15.96 -10.51 -9.43
C PRO A 295 15.20 -11.48 -8.51
N SER A 296 15.32 -11.27 -7.20
CA SER A 296 14.60 -12.04 -6.18
C SER A 296 13.66 -11.15 -5.35
N ASP A 297 12.80 -11.81 -4.57
CA ASP A 297 11.98 -11.18 -3.54
C ASP A 297 12.88 -10.43 -2.53
N VAL A 298 12.55 -9.17 -2.22
CA VAL A 298 13.30 -8.37 -1.25
C VAL A 298 12.91 -8.79 0.17
N SER A 299 13.90 -9.26 0.94
CA SER A 299 13.71 -9.64 2.35
C SER A 299 13.42 -8.41 3.22
N GLN A 300 12.83 -8.64 4.40
CA GLN A 300 12.49 -7.58 5.33
C GLN A 300 13.71 -6.76 5.77
N TRP A 301 14.81 -7.45 6.06
CA TRP A 301 16.01 -6.86 6.64
C TRP A 301 17.16 -6.69 5.65
N ALA A 302 16.96 -6.97 4.35
CA ALA A 302 17.96 -6.79 3.29
C ALA A 302 18.76 -5.48 3.38
N PRO A 303 18.16 -4.32 3.70
CA PRO A 303 18.90 -3.05 3.86
C PRO A 303 19.94 -3.02 4.97
N TYR A 304 19.79 -3.90 5.98
CA TYR A 304 20.52 -3.87 7.24
C TYR A 304 21.41 -5.11 7.44
N GLU A 305 21.26 -6.13 6.62
CA GLU A 305 22.01 -7.39 6.73
C GLU A 305 23.50 -7.20 6.43
N ARG A 306 23.82 -6.39 5.41
CA ARG A 306 25.19 -6.09 4.99
C ARG A 306 25.28 -4.76 4.25
N GLU A 307 26.52 -4.33 4.01
CA GLU A 307 26.80 -3.30 3.01
C GLU A 307 26.68 -3.88 1.60
N TRP A 308 26.06 -3.11 0.71
CA TRP A 308 25.86 -3.48 -0.68
C TRP A 308 26.81 -2.65 -1.56
N PRO A 309 27.78 -3.27 -2.24
CA PRO A 309 28.87 -2.56 -2.92
C PRO A 309 28.47 -1.96 -4.27
N TYR A 310 27.21 -2.13 -4.69
CA TYR A 310 26.71 -1.66 -5.98
C TYR A 310 26.17 -0.23 -5.86
N SER A 311 26.44 0.57 -6.89
CA SER A 311 25.75 1.84 -7.10
C SER A 311 24.28 1.61 -7.45
N THR A 312 23.45 2.64 -7.26
CA THR A 312 22.03 2.59 -7.67
C THR A 312 21.91 2.35 -9.18
N SER A 313 22.78 2.98 -9.98
CA SER A 313 22.78 2.82 -11.44
C SER A 313 23.09 1.38 -11.87
N GLU A 314 24.10 0.73 -11.28
CA GLU A 314 24.44 -0.66 -11.60
C GLU A 314 23.27 -1.60 -11.27
N ALA A 315 22.62 -1.41 -10.12
CA ALA A 315 21.47 -2.21 -9.71
C ALA A 315 20.28 -2.06 -10.69
N LEU A 316 19.94 -0.83 -11.08
CA LEU A 316 18.85 -0.60 -12.05
C LEU A 316 19.20 -1.15 -13.44
N GLN A 317 20.43 -0.95 -13.92
CA GLN A 317 20.88 -1.49 -15.21
C GLN A 317 20.87 -3.02 -15.23
N ALA A 318 21.17 -3.67 -14.10
CA ALA A 318 21.06 -5.13 -13.99
C ALA A 318 19.62 -5.60 -14.18
N LEU A 319 18.64 -4.86 -13.64
CA LEU A 319 17.21 -5.14 -13.85
C LEU A 319 16.81 -4.94 -15.31
N VAL A 320 17.19 -3.81 -15.94
CA VAL A 320 16.93 -3.56 -17.37
C VAL A 320 17.53 -4.68 -18.22
N GLY A 321 18.78 -5.04 -17.99
CA GLY A 321 19.46 -6.11 -18.70
C GLY A 321 18.82 -7.49 -18.48
N TYR A 322 18.24 -7.74 -17.30
CA TYR A 322 17.44 -8.94 -17.07
C TYR A 322 16.16 -8.94 -17.92
N LEU A 323 15.41 -7.83 -17.94
CA LEU A 323 14.23 -7.70 -18.79
C LEU A 323 14.57 -7.87 -20.28
N ASP A 324 15.74 -7.41 -20.73
CA ASP A 324 16.23 -7.61 -22.10
C ASP A 324 16.50 -9.08 -22.40
N ARG A 325 17.28 -9.75 -21.56
CA ARG A 325 17.65 -11.16 -21.77
C ARG A 325 16.42 -12.08 -21.82
N HIS A 326 15.36 -11.73 -21.10
CA HIS A 326 14.14 -12.52 -21.00
C HIS A 326 12.97 -11.98 -21.84
N ASN A 327 13.17 -10.89 -22.59
CA ASN A 327 12.14 -10.21 -23.38
C ASN A 327 10.87 -9.90 -22.57
N LEU A 328 11.06 -9.39 -21.36
CA LEU A 328 9.97 -9.05 -20.43
C LEU A 328 9.61 -7.56 -20.53
N PRO A 329 8.32 -7.19 -20.52
CA PRO A 329 7.88 -5.80 -20.59
C PRO A 329 7.96 -5.07 -19.23
N GLU A 330 8.05 -5.82 -18.13
CA GLU A 330 8.06 -5.29 -16.77
C GLU A 330 8.74 -6.27 -15.82
N LEU A 331 9.24 -5.74 -14.71
CA LEU A 331 9.72 -6.52 -13.57
C LEU A 331 8.53 -6.90 -12.68
N ARG A 332 8.47 -8.16 -12.25
CA ARG A 332 7.52 -8.66 -11.24
C ARG A 332 8.30 -9.36 -10.13
N THR A 333 8.12 -8.93 -8.89
CA THR A 333 8.74 -9.55 -7.70
C THR A 333 7.94 -9.19 -6.45
N GLY A 334 8.36 -9.61 -5.27
CA GLY A 334 7.77 -9.24 -3.98
C GLY A 334 8.72 -8.45 -3.11
N THR A 335 8.15 -7.67 -2.18
CA THR A 335 8.92 -7.03 -1.12
C THR A 335 8.32 -7.30 0.24
N ARG A 336 9.19 -7.46 1.24
CA ARG A 336 8.87 -7.39 2.67
C ARG A 336 9.62 -6.24 3.34
N ILE A 337 10.25 -5.37 2.55
CA ILE A 337 11.20 -4.38 3.05
C ILE A 337 10.59 -3.57 4.17
N ILE A 338 11.33 -3.44 5.27
CA ILE A 338 11.00 -2.51 6.34
C ILE A 338 11.95 -1.33 6.25
N ILE A 339 11.40 -0.11 6.32
CA ILE A 339 12.18 1.13 6.30
C ILE A 339 12.04 1.76 7.68
N VAL A 340 13.14 1.75 8.42
CA VAL A 340 13.24 2.29 9.78
C VAL A 340 14.45 3.21 9.90
N PRO A 341 14.54 4.08 10.93
CA PRO A 341 15.68 4.95 11.16
C PRO A 341 17.04 4.27 10.97
N GLY A 342 17.95 4.94 10.27
CA GLY A 342 19.22 4.38 9.79
C GLY A 342 19.16 3.79 8.38
N PHE A 343 17.99 3.78 7.73
CA PHE A 343 17.86 3.39 6.32
C PHE A 343 18.59 4.34 5.38
N ARG A 344 19.29 3.78 4.38
CA ARG A 344 19.95 4.55 3.33
C ARG A 344 19.08 4.60 2.07
N PHE A 345 18.35 5.69 1.89
CA PHE A 345 17.57 5.94 0.67
C PHE A 345 18.47 6.04 -0.56
N ARG A 346 18.15 5.26 -1.58
CA ARG A 346 18.91 5.14 -2.83
C ARG A 346 18.24 5.83 -4.01
N LEU A 347 16.91 5.84 -4.02
CA LEU A 347 16.12 6.29 -5.16
C LEU A 347 15.23 7.47 -4.81
N THR A 348 14.61 7.47 -3.63
CA THR A 348 13.61 8.48 -3.26
C THR A 348 14.25 9.73 -2.65
N ASP A 349 13.97 10.90 -3.24
CA ASP A 349 14.45 12.21 -2.76
C ASP A 349 13.35 13.04 -2.10
N ILE A 350 12.11 12.87 -2.55
CA ILE A 350 10.94 13.61 -2.08
C ILE A 350 9.80 12.62 -1.81
N LEU A 351 9.04 12.82 -0.74
CA LEU A 351 7.92 11.98 -0.35
C LEU A 351 6.65 12.82 -0.18
N VAL A 352 5.60 12.49 -0.92
CA VAL A 352 4.23 12.94 -0.62
C VAL A 352 3.54 11.86 0.20
N THR A 353 3.07 12.17 1.42
CA THR A 353 2.40 11.17 2.27
C THR A 353 1.33 11.79 3.16
N ASN A 354 0.50 10.96 3.80
CA ASN A 354 -0.40 11.38 4.87
C ASN A 354 0.34 11.44 6.22
N PHE A 355 -0.36 11.90 7.26
CA PHE A 355 0.04 11.66 8.65
C PHE A 355 -0.41 10.29 9.12
N HIS A 356 0.46 9.55 9.81
CA HIS A 356 0.28 8.14 10.14
C HIS A 356 0.02 7.90 11.63
N GLN A 357 -0.53 6.73 11.98
CA GLN A 357 -0.78 6.40 13.39
C GLN A 357 0.51 6.41 14.22
N PRO A 358 0.44 6.76 15.52
CA PRO A 358 1.54 6.50 16.44
C PRO A 358 1.88 5.01 16.45
N GLN A 359 3.13 4.68 16.76
CA GLN A 359 3.59 3.30 16.90
C GLN A 359 3.36 2.44 15.63
N SER A 360 3.51 3.05 14.45
CA SER A 360 3.32 2.40 13.16
C SER A 360 4.63 2.31 12.35
N THR A 361 4.73 1.29 11.50
CA THR A 361 5.85 1.14 10.56
C THR A 361 5.94 2.31 9.57
N LEU A 362 4.80 2.93 9.23
CA LEU A 362 4.76 4.10 8.36
C LEU A 362 5.39 5.33 9.03
N LEU A 363 5.19 5.50 10.34
CA LEU A 363 5.86 6.58 11.09
C LEU A 363 7.36 6.35 11.18
N LEU A 364 7.81 5.09 11.31
CA LEU A 364 9.24 4.74 11.25
C LEU A 364 9.84 5.10 9.88
N LEU A 365 9.13 4.82 8.79
CA LEU A 365 9.57 5.20 7.44
C LEU A 365 9.69 6.71 7.29
N VAL A 366 8.67 7.47 7.73
CA VAL A 366 8.72 8.94 7.71
C VAL A 366 9.90 9.45 8.54
N SER A 367 10.09 8.93 9.75
CA SER A 367 11.24 9.26 10.60
C SER A 367 12.57 8.99 9.91
N ALA A 368 12.74 7.82 9.28
CA ALA A 368 13.94 7.51 8.52
C ALA A 368 14.18 8.52 7.39
N PHE A 369 13.12 8.89 6.67
CA PHE A 369 13.18 9.78 5.53
C PHE A 369 13.58 11.22 5.88
N VAL A 370 13.12 11.72 7.03
CA VAL A 370 13.42 13.09 7.49
C VAL A 370 14.58 13.16 8.50
N GLY A 371 15.34 12.07 8.65
CA GLY A 371 16.51 12.02 9.54
C GLY A 371 16.17 12.15 11.03
N GLY A 372 15.04 11.56 11.46
CA GLY A 372 14.59 11.55 12.85
C GLY A 372 13.68 12.72 13.25
N ASP A 373 13.51 13.73 12.38
CA ASP A 373 12.78 14.98 12.67
C ASP A 373 11.25 14.88 12.53
N TRP A 374 10.70 13.67 12.66
CA TRP A 374 9.26 13.45 12.48
C TRP A 374 8.42 14.16 13.54
N ARG A 375 8.94 14.35 14.77
CA ARG A 375 8.20 15.03 15.84
C ARG A 375 7.89 16.48 15.48
N THR A 376 8.86 17.21 14.92
CA THR A 376 8.65 18.59 14.45
C THR A 376 7.48 18.69 13.47
N ILE A 377 7.41 17.76 12.52
CA ILE A 377 6.34 17.69 11.51
C ILE A 377 4.98 17.41 12.16
N TYR A 378 4.92 16.41 13.05
CA TYR A 378 3.66 15.96 13.65
C TYR A 378 3.15 16.95 14.70
N ASP A 379 4.03 17.56 15.49
CA ASP A 379 3.69 18.61 16.46
C ASP A 379 3.18 19.87 15.74
N HIS A 380 3.84 20.29 14.65
CA HIS A 380 3.34 21.37 13.79
C HIS A 380 1.96 21.05 13.23
N ALA A 381 1.75 19.84 12.72
CA ALA A 381 0.47 19.42 12.18
C ALA A 381 -0.66 19.43 13.24
N LEU A 382 -0.38 18.93 14.44
CA LEU A 382 -1.35 18.94 15.55
C LEU A 382 -1.71 20.36 16.00
N ALA A 383 -0.70 21.24 16.12
CA ALA A 383 -0.86 22.63 16.51
C ALA A 383 -1.65 23.44 15.48
N ASN A 384 -1.44 23.18 14.19
CA ASN A 384 -2.06 23.91 13.08
C ASN A 384 -3.34 23.25 12.55
N GLY A 385 -3.89 22.30 13.30
CA GLY A 385 -5.19 21.69 13.03
C GLY A 385 -5.25 20.94 11.71
N TYR A 386 -4.22 20.16 11.41
CA TYR A 386 -4.24 19.17 10.36
C TYR A 386 -5.13 17.98 10.74
N ARG A 387 -5.70 17.35 9.74
CA ARG A 387 -6.45 16.10 9.83
C ARG A 387 -5.50 14.94 9.50
N PHE A 388 -5.67 13.81 10.18
CA PHE A 388 -4.72 12.69 10.13
C PHE A 388 -5.32 11.48 9.42
N LEU A 389 -4.43 10.56 9.02
CA LEU A 389 -4.73 9.25 8.42
C LEU A 389 -5.31 9.35 6.99
N SER A 390 -5.96 8.27 6.53
CA SER A 390 -6.33 8.06 5.11
C SER A 390 -7.00 9.26 4.42
N TYR A 391 -8.03 9.82 5.06
CA TYR A 391 -8.82 10.93 4.52
C TYR A 391 -8.40 12.31 5.06
N GLY A 392 -7.30 12.33 5.79
CA GLY A 392 -6.76 13.51 6.44
C GLY A 392 -6.18 14.50 5.45
N ASP A 393 -5.19 15.23 5.92
CA ASP A 393 -4.35 16.11 5.14
C ASP A 393 -3.06 15.38 4.75
N SER A 394 -2.16 16.07 4.05
CA SER A 394 -0.94 15.49 3.50
C SER A 394 0.30 16.30 3.85
N SER A 395 1.45 15.73 3.56
CA SER A 395 2.76 16.34 3.68
C SER A 395 3.61 16.09 2.44
N LEU A 396 4.41 17.09 2.07
CA LEU A 396 5.49 17.04 1.08
C LEU A 396 6.81 17.14 1.84
N LEU A 397 7.54 16.04 1.91
CA LEU A 397 8.76 15.91 2.67
C LEU A 397 9.94 15.88 1.72
N PHE A 398 10.92 16.74 1.93
CA PHE A 398 12.22 16.66 1.27
C PHE A 398 13.18 15.89 2.17
N ARG A 399 13.89 14.91 1.60
CA ARG A 399 14.85 14.08 2.34
C ARG A 399 15.92 14.96 2.99
N ARG A 400 16.31 14.60 4.22
CA ARG A 400 17.36 15.30 4.99
C ARG A 400 18.76 14.77 4.68
#